data_AF-A0A961TWH0-F1
#
_entry.id   AF-A0A961TWH0-F1
#
_cell.length_a   1.000
_cell.length_b   1.000
_cell.length_c   1.000
_cell.angle_alpha   90.00
_cell.angle_beta   90.00
_cell.angle_gamma   90.00
#
_symmetry.space_group_name_H-M   'P 1'
#
loop_
_entity.id
_entity.type
_entity.pdbx_description
1 polymer ?
#
loop_
_entity_poly.entity_id
_entity_poly.type
_entity_poly.pdbx_seq_one_letter_code
_entity_poly.pdbx_strand_id
1 'polypeptide(L)'
;MKSVGNPDPIGDDELEALICDCIEILFQTLPADQASIVRAIDLEGASPQSVADTLGLGLGDVATVLALGRQGLKATFGEMSRICPVHGLAGCECHRIGDD
;
A
#
# COMPACT_ATOMS: atom_id res chain seq x y z
N MET A 1 -19.92 -32.88 -16.94
CA MET A 1 -19.11 -31.65 -17.08
C MET A 1 -19.87 -30.55 -16.34
N LYS A 2 -19.42 -30.15 -15.14
CA LYS A 2 -20.05 -29.05 -14.39
C LYS A 2 -19.35 -27.75 -14.80
N SER A 3 -20.10 -26.84 -15.39
CA SER A 3 -19.66 -25.45 -15.58
C SER A 3 -19.36 -24.87 -14.20
N VAL A 4 -18.11 -24.51 -13.96
CA VAL A 4 -17.73 -23.68 -12.82
C VAL A 4 -18.48 -22.35 -12.97
N GLY A 5 -19.17 -21.95 -11.90
CA GLY A 5 -19.99 -20.74 -11.87
C GLY A 5 -19.16 -19.51 -12.21
N ASN A 6 -19.73 -18.66 -13.05
CA ASN A 6 -19.26 -17.30 -13.21
C ASN A 6 -19.60 -16.58 -11.88
N PRO A 7 -18.63 -16.02 -11.13
CA PRO A 7 -18.99 -15.22 -9.97
C PRO A 7 -19.77 -14.00 -10.46
N ASP A 8 -20.91 -13.71 -9.81
CA ASP A 8 -21.70 -12.51 -10.05
C ASP A 8 -20.81 -11.25 -9.99
N PRO A 9 -21.07 -10.22 -10.81
CA PRO A 9 -20.33 -8.97 -10.71
C PRO A 9 -20.63 -8.34 -9.35
N ILE A 10 -19.61 -8.30 -8.48
CA ILE A 10 -19.61 -7.50 -7.26
C ILE A 10 -20.03 -6.09 -7.67
N GLY A 11 -21.09 -5.56 -7.06
CA GLY A 11 -21.54 -4.20 -7.35
C GLY A 11 -20.44 -3.20 -6.99
N ASP A 12 -20.33 -2.09 -7.72
CA ASP A 12 -19.25 -1.11 -7.54
C ASP A 12 -19.10 -0.66 -6.07
N ASP A 13 -20.21 -0.44 -5.35
CA ASP A 13 -20.21 -0.07 -3.92
C ASP A 13 -19.63 -1.17 -3.01
N GLU A 14 -19.92 -2.44 -3.30
CA GLU A 14 -19.41 -3.59 -2.53
C GLU A 14 -17.91 -3.79 -2.79
N LEU A 15 -17.48 -3.56 -4.03
CA LEU A 15 -16.06 -3.57 -4.40
C LEU A 15 -15.31 -2.41 -3.73
N GLU A 16 -15.89 -1.21 -3.72
CA GLU A 16 -15.31 -0.04 -3.05
C GLU A 16 -15.16 -0.29 -1.54
N ALA A 17 -16.19 -0.84 -0.88
CA ALA A 17 -16.13 -1.20 0.52
C ALA A 17 -15.01 -2.22 0.80
N LEU A 18 -14.89 -3.25 -0.04
CA LEU A 18 -13.82 -4.25 0.08
C LEU A 18 -12.44 -3.63 -0.10
N ILE A 19 -12.26 -2.73 -1.07
CA ILE A 19 -10.99 -2.01 -1.29
C ILE A 19 -10.65 -1.16 -0.07
N CYS A 20 -11.61 -0.42 0.47
CA CYS A 20 -11.42 0.40 1.66
C CYS A 20 -10.99 -0.44 2.87
N ASP A 21 -11.69 -1.53 3.14
CA ASP A 21 -11.35 -2.44 4.24
C ASP A 21 -9.93 -3.02 4.07
N CYS A 22 -9.57 -3.40 2.85
CA CYS A 22 -8.23 -3.90 2.52
C CYS A 22 -7.16 -2.84 2.78
N ILE A 23 -7.41 -1.59 2.38
CA ILE A 23 -6.51 -0.46 2.64
C ILE A 23 -6.37 -0.24 4.15
N GLU A 24 -7.47 -0.22 4.91
CA GLU A 24 -7.44 -0.03 6.36
C GLU A 24 -6.61 -1.09 7.08
N ILE A 25 -6.73 -2.36 6.69
CA ILE A 25 -5.90 -3.45 7.23
C ILE A 25 -4.41 -3.19 6.99
N LEU A 26 -4.05 -2.69 5.81
CA LEU A 26 -2.64 -2.39 5.48
C LEU A 26 -2.10 -1.24 6.32
N PHE A 27 -2.87 -0.17 6.49
CA PHE A 27 -2.47 0.97 7.32
C PHE A 27 -2.25 0.58 8.79
N GLN A 28 -3.00 -0.40 9.31
CA GLN A 28 -2.81 -0.93 10.67
C GLN A 28 -1.46 -1.64 10.87
N THR A 29 -0.74 -1.98 9.80
CA THR A 29 0.59 -2.61 9.89
C THR A 29 1.72 -1.60 10.06
N LEU A 30 1.45 -0.30 9.87
CA LEU A 30 2.44 0.77 10.02
C LEU A 30 2.45 1.36 11.44
N PRO A 31 3.59 1.91 11.89
CA PRO A 31 3.60 2.85 13.01
C PRO A 31 2.62 4.01 12.78
N ALA A 32 1.94 4.46 13.84
CA ALA A 32 0.87 5.46 13.75
C ALA A 32 1.29 6.76 13.03
N ASP A 33 2.51 7.25 13.29
CA ASP A 33 3.04 8.47 12.66
C ASP A 33 3.30 8.28 11.15
N GLN A 34 3.67 7.07 10.74
CA GLN A 34 3.83 6.73 9.32
C GLN A 34 2.46 6.59 8.64
N ALA A 35 1.53 5.88 9.29
CA ALA A 35 0.17 5.68 8.78
C ALA A 35 -0.56 7.02 8.54
N SER A 36 -0.44 7.97 9.47
CA SER A 36 -1.09 9.28 9.36
C SER A 36 -0.54 10.10 8.20
N ILE A 37 0.80 10.16 8.05
CA ILE A 37 1.44 10.91 6.97
C ILE A 37 1.19 10.26 5.61
N VAL A 38 1.29 8.93 5.50
CA VAL A 38 1.00 8.21 4.25
C VAL A 38 -0.47 8.42 3.85
N ARG A 39 -1.42 8.36 4.80
CA ARG A 39 -2.84 8.57 4.50
C ARG A 39 -3.09 9.97 3.97
N ALA A 40 -2.61 10.99 4.69
CA ALA A 40 -2.80 12.38 4.30
C ALA A 40 -2.28 12.66 2.88
N ILE A 41 -1.13 12.11 2.52
CA ILE A 41 -0.48 12.40 1.24
C ILE A 41 -0.99 11.49 0.12
N ASP A 42 -1.03 10.18 0.35
CA ASP A 42 -1.27 9.19 -0.71
C ASP A 42 -2.77 8.86 -0.91
N LEU A 43 -3.62 9.08 0.10
CA LEU A 43 -5.07 8.87 -0.01
C LEU A 43 -5.86 10.17 -0.05
N GLU A 44 -5.52 11.15 0.79
CA GLU A 44 -6.28 12.40 0.91
C GLU A 44 -5.75 13.51 -0.01
N GLY A 45 -4.59 13.30 -0.65
CA GLY A 45 -4.01 14.21 -1.63
C GLY A 45 -3.38 15.48 -1.05
N ALA A 46 -3.09 15.51 0.25
CA ALA A 46 -2.37 16.61 0.86
C ALA A 46 -0.94 16.71 0.31
N SER A 47 -0.42 17.94 0.23
CA SER A 47 0.99 18.13 -0.13
C SER A 47 1.91 17.80 1.05
N PRO A 48 3.14 17.32 0.82
CA PRO A 48 4.11 17.14 1.90
C PRO A 48 4.38 18.41 2.71
N GLN A 49 4.35 19.58 2.06
CA GLN A 49 4.53 20.87 2.74
C GLN A 49 3.36 21.18 3.68
N SER A 50 2.11 21.00 3.24
CA SER A 50 0.95 21.24 4.11
C SER A 50 0.92 20.30 5.32
N VAL A 51 1.38 19.06 5.16
CA VAL A 51 1.52 18.10 6.27
C VAL A 51 2.61 18.55 7.23
N ALA A 52 3.77 19.00 6.72
CA ALA A 52 4.85 19.53 7.54
C ALA A 52 4.40 20.73 8.38
N ASP A 53 3.70 21.68 7.74
CA ASP A 53 3.17 22.87 8.41
C ASP A 53 2.14 22.50 9.50
N THR A 54 1.26 21.53 9.21
CA THR A 54 0.22 21.06 10.15
C THR A 54 0.82 20.36 11.36
N LEU A 55 1.87 19.58 11.17
CA LEU A 55 2.52 18.80 12.23
C LEU A 55 3.64 19.57 12.95
N GLY A 56 4.01 20.77 12.47
CA GLY A 56 5.15 21.53 12.99
C GLY A 56 6.49 20.83 12.76
N LEU A 57 6.59 20.04 11.69
CA LEU A 57 7.77 19.26 11.33
C LEU A 57 8.54 19.91 10.16
N GLY A 58 9.80 19.53 9.99
CA GLY A 58 10.52 19.86 8.77
C GLY A 58 10.01 19.06 7.57
N LEU A 59 10.04 19.65 6.38
CA LEU A 59 9.69 18.95 5.13
C LEU A 59 10.52 17.68 4.92
N GLY A 60 11.81 17.71 5.30
CA GLY A 60 12.70 16.55 5.23
C GLY A 60 12.27 15.41 6.16
N ASP A 61 11.75 15.73 7.34
CA ASP A 61 11.25 14.73 8.29
C ASP A 61 9.98 14.08 7.74
N VAL A 62 9.04 14.87 7.23
CA VAL A 62 7.83 14.35 6.55
C VAL A 62 8.19 13.46 5.36
N ALA A 63 9.14 13.88 4.52
CA ALA A 63 9.58 13.08 3.38
C ALA A 63 10.21 11.74 3.81
N THR A 64 11.00 11.76 4.89
CA THR A 64 11.63 10.55 5.45
C THR A 64 10.57 9.60 6.01
N VAL A 65 9.65 10.11 6.83
CA VAL A 65 8.56 9.31 7.42
C VAL A 65 7.65 8.74 6.34
N LEU A 66 7.32 9.53 5.31
CA LEU A 66 6.55 9.08 4.15
C LEU A 66 7.26 7.93 3.41
N ALA A 67 8.56 8.04 3.17
CA ALA A 67 9.34 6.99 2.51
C ALA A 67 9.36 5.69 3.33
N LEU A 68 9.55 5.79 4.65
CA LEU A 68 9.51 4.65 5.57
C LEU A 68 8.13 4.00 5.61
N GLY A 69 7.05 4.79 5.67
CA GLY A 69 5.68 4.28 5.63
C GLY A 69 5.39 3.52 4.33
N ARG A 70 5.76 4.07 3.17
CA ARG A 70 5.63 3.39 1.88
C ARG A 70 6.45 2.11 1.81
N GLN A 71 7.65 2.09 2.41
CA GLN A 71 8.48 0.89 2.48
C GLN A 71 7.82 -0.19 3.36
N GLY A 72 7.21 0.20 4.49
CA GLY A 72 6.44 -0.68 5.36
C GLY A 72 5.27 -1.32 4.62
N LEU A 73 4.46 -0.52 3.91
CA LEU A 73 3.35 -1.05 3.10
C LEU A 73 3.86 -2.02 2.04
N LYS A 74 4.93 -1.67 1.33
CA LYS A 74 5.55 -2.54 0.32
C LYS A 74 6.00 -3.88 0.91
N ALA A 75 6.57 -3.88 2.12
CA ALA A 75 6.98 -5.09 2.82
C ALA A 75 5.77 -5.96 3.22
N THR A 76 4.74 -5.36 3.80
CA THR A 76 3.48 -6.06 4.15
C THR A 76 2.84 -6.69 2.91
N PHE A 77 2.73 -5.94 1.82
CA PHE A 77 2.25 -6.45 0.54
C PHE A 77 3.11 -7.61 -0.01
N GLY A 78 4.43 -7.52 0.16
CA GLY A 78 5.40 -8.57 -0.17
C GLY A 78 5.14 -9.91 0.53
N GLU A 79 4.64 -9.88 1.76
CA GLU A 79 4.30 -11.09 2.52
C GLU A 79 2.91 -11.65 2.11
N MET A 80 1.95 -10.77 1.82
CA MET A 80 0.57 -11.16 1.51
C MET A 80 0.39 -11.64 0.06
N SER A 81 1.38 -11.44 -0.81
CA SER A 81 1.31 -11.80 -2.23
C SER A 81 2.69 -12.14 -2.79
N ARG A 82 2.76 -12.85 -3.93
CA ARG A 82 4.02 -13.08 -4.67
C ARG A 82 4.51 -11.77 -5.33
N ILE A 83 4.70 -10.71 -4.55
CA ILE A 83 5.25 -9.43 -4.97
C ILE A 83 6.77 -9.51 -5.00
N CYS A 84 7.35 -9.00 -6.09
CA CYS A 84 8.78 -8.87 -6.20
C CYS A 84 9.23 -7.65 -5.39
N PRO A 85 10.13 -7.78 -4.41
CA PRO A 85 10.58 -6.64 -3.60
C PRO A 85 11.30 -5.57 -4.42
N VAL A 86 11.77 -5.91 -5.63
CA VAL A 86 12.36 -4.98 -6.59
C VAL A 86 11.30 -4.40 -7.54
N HIS A 87 10.45 -5.25 -8.12
CA HIS A 87 9.62 -4.89 -9.29
C HIS A 87 8.10 -4.76 -9.03
N GLY A 88 7.60 -5.06 -7.84
CA GLY A 88 6.18 -4.91 -7.50
C GLY A 88 5.31 -6.13 -7.85
N LEU A 89 3.99 -5.89 -7.98
CA LEU A 89 2.96 -6.93 -8.12
C LEU A 89 2.86 -7.48 -9.55
N ALA A 90 2.83 -8.82 -9.62
CA ALA A 90 2.70 -9.68 -10.81
C ALA A 90 3.94 -9.80 -11.73
N GLY A 91 4.34 -11.06 -12.00
CA GLY A 91 5.17 -11.41 -13.18
C GLY A 91 6.70 -11.33 -13.03
N CYS A 92 7.25 -11.29 -11.82
CA CYS A 92 8.71 -11.17 -11.66
C CYS A 92 9.43 -12.53 -11.80
N GLU A 93 10.38 -12.64 -12.72
CA GLU A 93 11.24 -13.81 -12.90
C GLU A 93 12.50 -13.79 -12.02
N CYS A 94 12.58 -12.95 -10.98
CA CYS A 94 13.74 -12.87 -10.10
C CYS A 94 14.11 -14.19 -9.40
N HIS A 95 13.21 -15.19 -9.36
CA HIS A 95 13.53 -16.53 -8.88
C HIS A 95 14.25 -17.43 -9.92
N ARG A 96 14.40 -16.99 -11.18
CA ARG A 96 15.10 -17.74 -12.26
C ARG A 96 16.54 -17.27 -12.50
N ILE A 97 16.96 -16.17 -11.86
CA ILE A 97 18.29 -15.58 -12.03
C ILE A 97 18.99 -15.66 -10.66
N GLY A 98 19.52 -16.84 -10.32
CA GLY A 98 20.19 -17.02 -9.02
C GLY A 98 20.64 -18.43 -8.60
N ASP A 99 20.64 -19.44 -9.48
CA ASP A 99 21.34 -20.71 -9.23
C ASP A 99 22.58 -20.79 -10.13
N ASP A 100 23.67 -20.15 -9.71
CA ASP A 100 25.05 -20.47 -10.11
C ASP A 100 25.89 -20.66 -8.83
#